data_AF-A0A949ENK8-F1
#
_entry.id   AF-A0A949ENK8-F1
#
_cell.length_a   1.000
_cell.length_b   1.000
_cell.length_c   1.000
_cell.angle_alpha   90.00
_cell.angle_beta   90.00
_cell.angle_gamma   90.00
#
_symmetry.space_group_name_H-M   'P 1'
#
loop_
_entity.id
_entity.type
_entity.pdbx_description
1 polymer ?
#
loop_
_entity_poly.entity_id
_entity_poly.type
_entity_poly.pdbx_seq_one_letter_code
_entity_poly.pdbx_strand_id
1 'polypeptide(L)'
;MKKKFDQVYQFKITLKDIKPLIWRRIQVPKTYTFWDFHVAIQDSMGWFDGHLHEFEINNPLTGLKTLIGIPEEEFADYKVLPGWKIKIADYFLREN
;
A
#
# COMPACT_ATOMS: atom_id res chain seq x y z
N MET A 1 9.39 15.41 -12.75
CA MET A 1 9.17 16.43 -11.68
C MET A 1 8.75 15.72 -10.42
N LYS A 2 9.35 16.03 -9.25
CA LYS A 2 8.87 15.51 -7.96
C LYS A 2 7.48 16.09 -7.68
N LYS A 3 6.50 15.25 -7.35
CA LYS A 3 5.17 15.71 -6.87
C LYS A 3 5.40 16.51 -5.59
N LYS A 4 4.86 17.74 -5.50
CA LYS A 4 4.87 18.52 -4.26
C LYS A 4 3.92 17.89 -3.24
N PHE A 5 4.30 17.89 -1.98
CA PHE A 5 3.48 17.44 -0.85
C PHE A 5 3.88 18.21 0.41
N ASP A 6 2.89 18.51 1.25
CA ASP A 6 3.10 19.26 2.50
C ASP A 6 2.92 18.38 3.74
N GLN A 7 2.57 17.11 3.54
CA GLN A 7 2.30 16.13 4.59
C GLN A 7 2.90 14.77 4.25
N VAL A 8 3.39 14.08 5.28
CA VAL A 8 3.88 12.70 5.20
C VAL A 8 3.06 11.79 6.10
N TYR A 9 2.96 10.53 5.71
CA TYR A 9 2.50 9.44 6.55
C TYR A 9 3.69 8.65 7.05
N GLN A 10 3.66 8.27 8.34
CA GLN A 10 4.66 7.43 8.94
C GLN A 10 4.08 6.05 9.22
N PHE A 11 4.57 5.04 8.50
CA PHE A 11 4.12 3.67 8.65
C PHE A 11 5.12 2.85 9.45
N LYS A 12 4.60 1.94 10.26
CA LYS A 12 5.35 0.79 10.78
C LYS A 12 4.96 -0.43 9.94
N ILE A 13 5.92 -1.03 9.26
CA ILE A 13 5.74 -2.23 8.46
C ILE A 13 6.33 -3.41 9.23
N THR A 14 5.60 -4.51 9.33
CA THR A 14 6.01 -5.72 10.04
C THR A 14 5.78 -6.95 9.17
N LEU A 15 6.75 -7.87 9.15
CA LEU A 15 6.51 -9.20 8.58
C LEU A 15 5.73 -10.03 9.60
N LYS A 16 4.57 -10.55 9.20
CA LYS A 16 3.76 -11.43 10.03
C LYS A 16 4.46 -12.78 10.21
N ASP A 17 4.16 -13.45 11.33
CA ASP A 17 4.54 -14.85 11.60
C ASP A 17 6.05 -15.15 11.72
N ILE A 18 6.89 -14.13 11.91
CA ILE A 18 8.35 -14.27 12.09
C ILE A 18 8.78 -13.86 13.50
N LYS A 19 9.71 -14.62 14.09
CA LYS A 19 10.40 -14.29 15.34
C LYS A 19 11.93 -14.40 15.16
N PRO A 20 12.72 -13.40 15.58
CA PRO A 20 12.31 -12.11 16.15
C PRO A 20 11.58 -11.22 15.13
N LEU A 21 10.79 -10.25 15.61
CA LEU A 21 9.97 -9.39 14.75
C LEU A 21 10.83 -8.62 13.76
N ILE A 22 10.62 -8.84 12.46
CA ILE A 22 11.24 -8.05 11.39
C ILE A 22 10.31 -6.88 11.06
N TRP A 23 10.83 -5.65 11.19
CA TRP A 23 10.03 -4.44 10.96
C TRP A 23 10.86 -3.28 10.38
N ARG A 24 10.15 -2.32 9.79
CA ARG A 24 10.69 -1.04 9.27
C ARG A 24 9.76 0.11 9.65
N ARG A 25 10.32 1.31 9.82
CA ARG A 25 9.53 2.56 9.92
C ARG A 25 9.92 3.46 8.76
N ILE A 26 8.94 3.80 7.93
CA ILE A 26 9.16 4.64 6.75
C ILE A 26 8.24 5.86 6.79
N GLN A 27 8.70 6.95 6.17
CA GLN A 27 7.91 8.14 5.93
C GLN A 27 7.71 8.29 4.43
N VAL A 28 6.46 8.40 4.00
CA VAL A 28 6.10 8.58 2.59
C VAL A 28 5.19 9.79 2.42
N PRO A 29 5.28 10.50 1.29
CA PRO A 29 4.33 11.56 0.95
C PRO A 29 2.88 11.06 1.03
N LYS A 30 1.99 11.86 1.61
CA LYS A 30 0.53 11.57 1.59
C LYS A 30 0.00 11.40 0.16
N THR A 31 0.66 12.01 -0.83
CA THR A 31 0.29 11.95 -2.25
C THR A 31 0.67 10.64 -2.95
N TYR A 32 1.32 9.70 -2.25
CA TYR A 32 1.67 8.39 -2.82
C TYR A 32 0.43 7.62 -3.23
N THR A 33 0.56 6.92 -4.35
CA THR A 33 -0.37 5.85 -4.73
C THR A 33 -0.04 4.56 -3.98
N PHE A 34 -0.93 3.57 -4.02
CA PHE A 34 -0.62 2.25 -3.49
C PHE A 34 0.55 1.59 -4.25
N TRP A 35 0.73 1.89 -5.53
CA TRP A 35 1.93 1.49 -6.27
C TRP A 35 3.20 2.14 -5.71
N ASP A 36 3.19 3.46 -5.50
CA ASP A 36 4.34 4.16 -4.90
C ASP A 36 4.66 3.62 -3.49
N PHE A 37 3.62 3.24 -2.74
CA PHE A 37 3.77 2.64 -1.42
C PHE A 37 4.33 1.21 -1.46
N HIS A 38 3.90 0.38 -2.41
CA HIS A 38 4.51 -0.93 -2.69
C HIS A 38 6.02 -0.79 -2.94
N VAL A 39 6.43 0.11 -3.83
CA VAL A 39 7.85 0.34 -4.12
C VAL A 39 8.61 0.75 -2.84
N ALA A 40 8.04 1.63 -2.02
CA ALA A 40 8.66 2.02 -0.75
C ALA A 40 8.78 0.85 0.25
N ILE A 41 7.81 -0.09 0.26
CA ILE A 41 7.89 -1.32 1.06
C ILE A 41 9.03 -2.21 0.54
N GLN A 42 9.07 -2.48 -0.78
CA GLN A 42 10.10 -3.28 -1.43
C GLN A 42 11.50 -2.75 -1.07
N ASP A 43 11.73 -1.45 -1.27
CA ASP A 43 13.00 -0.79 -0.95
C ASP A 43 13.35 -0.92 0.53
N SER A 44 12.39 -0.72 1.44
CA SER A 44 12.62 -0.80 2.88
C SER A 44 12.98 -2.21 3.37
N MET A 45 12.47 -3.24 2.69
CA MET A 45 12.70 -4.64 3.00
C MET A 45 13.91 -5.23 2.26
N GLY A 46 14.43 -4.53 1.24
CA GLY A 46 15.50 -5.05 0.38
C GLY A 46 15.01 -6.12 -0.59
N TRP A 47 13.74 -6.04 -1.00
CA TRP A 47 13.14 -6.93 -1.99
C TRP A 47 13.24 -6.37 -3.41
N PHE A 48 13.05 -7.23 -4.41
CA PHE A 48 13.34 -6.94 -5.81
C PHE A 48 12.10 -6.93 -6.72
N ASP A 49 10.90 -6.84 -6.15
CA ASP A 49 9.64 -6.83 -6.92
C ASP A 49 9.48 -8.03 -7.88
N GLY A 50 9.99 -9.20 -7.47
CA GLY A 50 10.02 -10.42 -8.32
C GLY A 50 8.72 -11.23 -8.34
N HIS A 51 7.71 -10.83 -7.57
CA HIS A 51 6.45 -11.54 -7.42
C HIS A 51 5.26 -10.58 -7.41
N LEU A 52 4.08 -11.09 -7.78
CA LEU A 52 2.83 -10.35 -7.69
C LEU A 52 2.52 -9.95 -6.24
N HIS A 53 1.81 -8.83 -6.09
CA HIS A 53 1.41 -8.30 -4.80
C HIS A 53 0.01 -7.68 -4.87
N GLU A 54 -0.62 -7.57 -3.71
CA GLU A 54 -1.86 -6.84 -3.52
C GLU A 54 -1.94 -6.29 -2.08
N PHE A 55 -2.80 -5.30 -1.90
CA PHE A 55 -3.18 -4.75 -0.61
C PHE A 55 -4.64 -5.07 -0.34
N GLU A 56 -4.91 -5.55 0.86
CA GLU A 56 -6.25 -5.70 1.40
C GLU A 56 -6.47 -4.67 2.50
N ILE A 57 -7.49 -3.82 2.35
CA ILE A 57 -7.82 -2.76 3.31
C ILE A 57 -9.32 -2.45 3.30
N ASN A 58 -9.87 -2.03 4.44
CA ASN A 58 -11.25 -1.57 4.50
C ASN A 58 -11.38 -0.18 3.91
N ASN A 59 -12.37 0.03 3.06
CA ASN A 59 -12.71 1.34 2.55
C ASN A 59 -13.30 2.19 3.69
N PRO A 60 -12.74 3.37 4.01
CA PRO A 60 -13.19 4.16 5.16
C PRO A 60 -14.61 4.73 5.00
N LEU A 61 -15.14 4.82 3.78
CA LEU A 61 -16.49 5.34 3.52
C LEU A 61 -17.56 4.24 3.60
N THR A 62 -17.25 3.03 3.15
CA THR A 62 -18.24 1.93 3.06
C THR A 62 -18.04 0.86 4.11
N GLY A 63 -16.87 0.80 4.77
CA GLY A 63 -16.47 -0.27 5.67
C GLY A 63 -16.17 -1.60 4.97
N LEU A 64 -16.34 -1.68 3.65
CA LEU A 64 -16.16 -2.91 2.88
C LEU A 64 -14.69 -3.14 2.55
N LYS A 65 -14.29 -4.41 2.59
CA LYS A 65 -12.96 -4.85 2.17
C LYS A 65 -12.73 -4.51 0.70
N THR A 66 -11.58 -3.91 0.42
CA THR A 66 -11.14 -3.51 -0.92
C THR A 66 -9.78 -4.11 -1.20
N LEU A 67 -9.62 -4.64 -2.41
CA LEU A 67 -8.36 -5.16 -2.92
C LEU A 67 -7.75 -4.14 -3.89
N ILE A 68 -6.47 -3.85 -3.72
CA ILE A 68 -5.73 -2.85 -4.51
C ILE A 68 -4.41 -3.45 -4.96
N GLY A 69 -4.13 -3.45 -6.26
CA GLY A 69 -2.97 -4.12 -6.83
C GLY A 69 -2.91 -3.99 -8.35
N ILE A 70 -2.47 -5.04 -9.03
CA ILE A 70 -2.52 -5.13 -10.49
C ILE A 70 -3.85 -5.85 -10.85
N PRO A 71 -4.80 -5.20 -11.54
CA PRO A 71 -6.04 -5.85 -11.92
C PRO A 71 -5.78 -6.91 -12.99
N GLU A 72 -6.25 -8.12 -12.75
CA GLU A 72 -6.40 -9.14 -13.78
C GLU A 72 -7.85 -9.11 -14.28
N GLU A 73 -8.05 -8.92 -15.59
CA GLU A 73 -9.38 -8.71 -16.16
C GLU A 73 -10.15 -10.01 -16.46
N GLU A 74 -9.50 -11.17 -16.45
CA GLU A 74 -10.08 -12.40 -17.02
C GLU A 74 -10.27 -13.59 -16.05
N PHE A 75 -9.62 -13.62 -14.87
CA PHE A 75 -9.52 -14.85 -14.07
C PHE A 75 -9.95 -14.74 -12.60
N ALA A 76 -10.37 -13.56 -12.13
CA ALA A 76 -10.70 -13.35 -10.73
C ALA A 76 -12.21 -13.13 -10.49
N ASP A 77 -12.79 -13.88 -9.57
CA ASP A 77 -14.15 -13.66 -9.04
C ASP A 77 -14.27 -12.38 -8.19
N TYR A 78 -13.17 -11.62 -8.06
CA TYR A 78 -13.07 -10.44 -7.22
C TYR A 78 -12.45 -9.27 -7.98
N LYS A 79 -12.89 -8.06 -7.65
CA LYS A 79 -12.42 -6.83 -8.28
C LYS A 79 -11.20 -6.28 -7.56
N VAL A 80 -10.07 -6.23 -8.25
CA VAL A 80 -8.86 -5.53 -7.80
C VAL A 80 -8.83 -4.11 -8.38
N LEU A 81 -8.66 -3.10 -7.54
CA LEU A 81 -8.48 -1.72 -7.98
C LEU A 81 -7.02 -1.47 -8.39
N PRO A 82 -6.77 -0.70 -9.47
CA PRO A 82 -5.41 -0.44 -9.95
C PRO A 82 -4.61 0.41 -8.97
N GLY A 83 -3.55 -0.16 -8.38
CA GLY A 83 -2.73 0.47 -7.34
C GLY A 83 -2.05 1.76 -7.75
N TRP A 84 -1.79 1.97 -9.04
CA TRP A 84 -1.23 3.21 -9.60
C TRP A 84 -2.25 4.36 -9.73
N LYS A 85 -3.55 4.12 -9.51
CA LYS A 85 -4.59 5.16 -9.54
C LYS A 85 -5.06 5.60 -8.15
N ILE A 86 -4.93 4.73 -7.15
CA ILE A 86 -5.50 4.93 -5.81
C ILE A 86 -4.46 5.53 -4.88
N LYS A 87 -4.79 6.62 -4.16
CA LYS A 87 -3.87 7.23 -3.20
C LYS A 87 -3.98 6.55 -1.84
N ILE A 88 -2.86 6.44 -1.13
CA ILE A 88 -2.86 5.97 0.25
C ILE A 88 -3.68 6.90 1.16
N ALA A 89 -3.74 8.20 0.82
CA ALA A 89 -4.54 9.19 1.54
C ALA A 89 -6.05 8.93 1.52
N ASP A 90 -6.54 8.17 0.53
CA ASP A 90 -7.96 7.87 0.39
C ASP A 90 -8.40 6.77 1.38
N TYR A 91 -7.45 6.04 1.97
CA TYR A 91 -7.70 4.90 2.86
C TYR A 91 -7.10 5.07 4.27
N PHE A 92 -5.89 5.63 4.37
CA PHE A 92 -5.25 5.89 5.65
C PHE A 92 -5.65 7.29 6.16
N LEU A 93 -6.73 7.33 6.93
CA LEU A 93 -7.19 8.53 7.64
C LEU A 93 -6.46 8.65 8.98
N ARG A 94 -6.40 9.88 9.52
CA ARG A 94 -5.64 10.21 10.75
C ARG A 94 -6.17 9.53 12.03
N GLU A 95 -7.32 8.87 11.93
CA GLU A 95 -8.05 8.21 13.02
C GLU A 95 -7.71 6.72 13.16
N ASN A 96 -6.81 6.19 12.32
CA ASN A 96 -6.31 4.80 12.37
C ASN A 96 -5.04 4.64 13.20
#